data_AF-A0AAE4W9Y6-F1
#
_entry.id   AF-A0AAE4W9Y6-F1
#
_cell.length_a   1.000
_cell.length_b   1.000
_cell.length_c   1.000
_cell.angle_alpha   90.00
_cell.angle_beta   90.00
_cell.angle_gamma   90.00
#
_symmetry.space_group_name_H-M   'P 1'
#
loop_
_entity.id
_entity.type
_entity.pdbx_description
1 polymer ?
#
loop_
_entity_poly.entity_id
_entity_poly.type
_entity_poly.pdbx_seq_one_letter_code
_entity_poly.pdbx_strand_id
1 'polypeptide(L)'
;MSESRPDMQHPSPEALDTLADDLRQRSEALNSRLLAGDGVEEDAALRAQIAEIAAGMIVFTARKEGEASPIPALLAHPVLSADAPQPLLDRIKAVAPDLLND
;
A
#
# COMPACT_ATOMS: atom_id res chain seq x y z
N MET A 1 -12.38 36.10 -5.46
CA MET A 1 -12.58 35.09 -4.41
C MET A 1 -11.79 33.88 -4.85
N SER A 2 -10.60 33.69 -4.30
CA SER A 2 -9.76 32.55 -4.66
C SER A 2 -10.19 31.38 -3.78
N GLU A 3 -10.79 30.37 -4.38
CA GLU A 3 -11.15 29.13 -3.71
C GLU A 3 -9.86 28.42 -3.28
N SER A 4 -9.61 28.40 -1.97
CA SER A 4 -8.56 27.57 -1.38
C SER A 4 -8.91 26.12 -1.69
N ARG A 5 -8.16 25.51 -2.60
CA ARG A 5 -8.15 24.06 -2.80
C ARG A 5 -7.90 23.41 -1.43
N PRO A 6 -8.66 22.38 -1.03
CA PRO A 6 -8.35 21.68 0.21
C PRO A 6 -6.95 21.09 0.01
N ASP A 7 -6.00 21.52 0.85
CA ASP A 7 -4.65 20.97 0.85
C ASP A 7 -4.78 19.44 0.96
N MET A 8 -4.47 18.74 -0.14
CA MET A 8 -4.15 17.32 -0.10
C MET A 8 -3.05 17.21 0.94
N GLN A 9 -3.38 16.66 2.12
CA GLN A 9 -2.47 16.62 3.26
C GLN A 9 -1.21 15.85 2.83
N HIS A 10 -0.18 16.58 2.42
CA HIS A 10 1.14 16.01 2.22
C HIS A 10 1.54 15.41 3.57
N PRO A 11 1.76 14.09 3.66
CA PRO A 11 2.14 13.48 4.90
C PRO A 11 3.45 14.13 5.36
N SER A 12 3.57 14.37 6.67
CA SER A 12 4.81 14.89 7.21
C SER A 12 5.97 13.95 6.85
N PRO A 13 7.19 14.48 6.66
CA PRO A 13 8.37 13.64 6.42
C PRO A 13 8.51 12.54 7.48
N GLU A 14 8.22 12.86 8.74
CA GLU A 14 8.23 11.91 9.87
C GLU A 14 7.21 10.76 9.70
N ALA A 15 6.02 11.05 9.16
CA ALA A 15 5.00 10.03 8.89
C ALA A 15 5.43 9.12 7.73
N LEU A 16 6.11 9.66 6.72
CA LEU A 16 6.69 8.87 5.63
C LEU A 16 7.84 7.99 6.12
N ASP A 17 8.72 8.51 6.98
CA ASP A 17 9.83 7.75 7.56
C ASP A 17 9.32 6.61 8.45
N THR A 18 8.33 6.89 9.30
CA THR A 18 7.67 5.86 10.13
C THR A 18 7.06 4.75 9.27
N LEU A 19 6.38 5.11 8.17
CA LEU A 19 5.82 4.13 7.23
C LEU A 19 6.92 3.33 6.52
N ALA A 20 8.03 3.98 6.15
CA ALA A 20 9.17 3.30 5.53
C ALA A 20 9.81 2.28 6.48
N ASP A 21 9.97 2.62 7.75
CA ASP A 21 10.54 1.73 8.76
C ASP A 21 9.63 0.52 9.06
N ASP A 22 8.31 0.74 9.18
CA ASP A 22 7.34 -0.36 9.32
C ASP A 22 7.39 -1.32 8.11
N LEU A 23 7.45 -0.78 6.88
CA LEU A 23 7.56 -1.60 5.67
C LEU A 23 8.87 -2.40 5.61
N ARG A 24 9.99 -1.81 6.05
CA ARG A 24 11.28 -2.52 6.16
C ARG A 24 11.19 -3.66 7.17
N GLN A 25 10.69 -3.39 8.38
CA GLN A 25 10.54 -4.41 9.42
C GLN A 25 9.65 -5.57 8.95
N ARG A 26 8.53 -5.28 8.27
CA ARG A 26 7.66 -6.32 7.70
C ARG A 26 8.36 -7.12 6.61
N SER A 27 9.16 -6.47 5.76
CA SER A 27 9.95 -7.16 4.73
C SER A 27 11.02 -8.06 5.32
N GLU A 28 11.68 -7.66 6.41
CA GLU A 28 12.66 -8.49 7.11
C GLU A 28 12.01 -9.71 7.76
N ALA A 29 10.85 -9.52 8.38
CA ALA A 29 10.05 -10.62 8.93
C ALA A 29 9.61 -11.61 7.85
N LEU A 30 9.14 -11.11 6.69
CA LEU A 30 8.81 -11.93 5.52
C LEU A 30 10.02 -12.74 5.04
N ASN A 31 11.19 -12.10 4.90
CA ASN A 31 12.42 -12.78 4.47
C ASN A 31 12.84 -13.88 5.43
N SER A 32 12.73 -13.63 6.74
CA SER A 32 13.06 -14.63 7.77
C SER A 32 12.17 -15.86 7.65
N ARG A 33 10.87 -15.65 7.42
CA ARG A 33 9.88 -16.72 7.21
C ARG A 33 10.12 -17.51 5.93
N LEU A 34 10.40 -16.82 4.82
CA LEU A 34 10.77 -17.45 3.54
C LEU A 34 12.01 -18.34 3.70
N LEU A 35 13.00 -17.89 4.47
CA LEU A 35 14.22 -18.65 4.71
C LEU A 35 14.03 -19.85 5.65
N ALA A 36 13.07 -19.74 6.59
CA ALA A 36 12.70 -20.85 7.49
C ALA A 36 12.07 -22.03 6.75
N GLY A 37 11.59 -21.83 5.52
CA GLY A 37 11.11 -22.90 4.65
C GLY A 37 9.71 -23.40 5.00
N ASP A 38 8.88 -22.55 5.60
CA ASP A 38 7.49 -22.87 5.91
C ASP A 38 6.76 -23.28 4.61
N GLY A 39 6.32 -24.54 4.56
CA GLY A 39 5.87 -25.21 3.35
C GLY A 39 4.51 -24.73 2.81
N VAL A 40 3.97 -25.48 1.83
CA VAL A 40 2.71 -25.19 1.11
C VAL A 40 1.51 -24.95 2.04
N GLU A 41 1.51 -25.49 3.25
CA GLU A 41 0.46 -25.26 4.27
C GLU A 41 0.32 -23.80 4.69
N GLU A 42 1.34 -22.96 4.48
CA GLU A 42 1.34 -21.54 4.82
C GLU A 42 1.23 -20.59 3.61
N ASP A 43 1.12 -21.13 2.40
CA ASP A 43 1.17 -20.35 1.15
C ASP A 43 0.13 -19.21 1.12
N ALA A 44 -1.08 -19.47 1.60
CA ALA A 44 -2.13 -18.44 1.67
C ALA A 44 -1.76 -17.28 2.62
N ALA A 45 -1.21 -17.61 3.79
CA ALA A 45 -0.76 -16.62 4.76
C ALA A 45 0.48 -15.86 4.28
N LEU A 46 1.36 -16.53 3.54
CA LEU A 46 2.52 -15.91 2.90
C LEU A 46 2.09 -14.91 1.82
N ARG A 47 1.17 -15.31 0.94
CA ARG A 47 0.60 -14.43 -0.09
C ARG A 47 -0.12 -13.23 0.51
N ALA A 48 -0.85 -13.43 1.62
CA ALA A 48 -1.47 -12.32 2.34
C ALA A 48 -0.41 -11.32 2.86
N GLN A 49 0.66 -11.80 3.50
CA GLN A 49 1.74 -10.93 3.98
C GLN A 49 2.42 -10.15 2.85
N ILE A 50 2.67 -10.80 1.70
CA ILE A 50 3.20 -10.13 0.50
C ILE A 50 2.24 -9.04 0.02
N ALA A 51 0.94 -9.34 -0.05
CA ALA A 51 -0.07 -8.40 -0.51
C ALA A 51 -0.23 -7.19 0.43
N GLU A 52 -0.08 -7.37 1.74
CA GLU A 52 -0.02 -6.29 2.74
C GLU A 52 1.18 -5.35 2.50
N ILE A 53 2.37 -5.92 2.32
CA ILE A 53 3.59 -5.13 2.07
C ILE A 53 3.43 -4.37 0.74
N ALA A 54 2.93 -5.02 -0.31
CA ALA A 54 2.69 -4.40 -1.60
C ALA A 54 1.70 -3.22 -1.51
N ALA A 55 0.58 -3.39 -0.80
CA ALA A 55 -0.38 -2.31 -0.58
C ALA A 55 0.26 -1.13 0.15
N GLY A 56 1.04 -1.38 1.21
CA GLY A 56 1.75 -0.34 1.94
C GLY A 56 2.81 0.38 1.09
N MET A 57 3.55 -0.34 0.24
CA MET A 57 4.52 0.24 -0.70
C MET A 57 3.85 1.15 -1.75
N ILE A 58 2.67 0.77 -2.24
CA ILE A 58 1.88 1.61 -3.17
C ILE A 58 1.46 2.91 -2.47
N VAL A 59 0.93 2.81 -1.25
CA VAL A 59 0.56 3.98 -0.44
C VAL A 59 1.76 4.87 -0.16
N PHE A 60 2.89 4.29 0.26
CA PHE A 60 4.13 5.03 0.50
C PHE A 60 4.60 5.77 -0.75
N THR A 61 4.57 5.10 -1.91
CA THR A 61 5.00 5.69 -3.19
C THR A 61 4.09 6.85 -3.58
N ALA A 62 2.78 6.66 -3.52
CA ALA A 62 1.82 7.70 -3.86
C ALA A 62 1.99 8.94 -2.97
N ARG A 63 2.17 8.72 -1.67
CA ARG A 63 2.40 9.78 -0.69
C ARG A 63 3.74 10.49 -0.86
N LYS A 64 4.80 9.75 -1.22
CA LYS A 64 6.13 10.29 -1.46
C LYS A 64 6.18 11.14 -2.75
N GLU A 65 5.47 10.72 -3.78
CA GLU A 65 5.37 11.42 -5.06
C GLU A 65 4.39 12.60 -5.02
N GLY A 66 3.41 12.57 -4.11
CA GLY A 66 2.42 13.64 -3.93
C GLY A 66 1.51 13.79 -5.15
N GLU A 67 1.11 15.02 -5.46
CA GLU A 67 0.19 15.33 -6.57
C GLU A 67 0.68 14.86 -7.95
N ALA A 68 1.99 14.68 -8.12
CA ALA A 68 2.57 14.19 -9.38
C ALA A 68 2.43 12.66 -9.54
N SER A 69 1.99 11.95 -8.50
CA SER A 69 1.87 10.50 -8.57
C SER A 69 0.73 10.09 -9.51
N PRO A 70 0.95 9.15 -10.44
CA PRO A 70 -0.12 8.57 -11.24
C PRO A 70 -0.97 7.57 -10.44
N ILE A 71 -0.52 7.17 -9.24
CA ILE A 71 -1.13 6.06 -8.48
C ILE A 71 -2.60 6.31 -8.12
N PRO A 72 -3.01 7.48 -7.57
CA PRO A 72 -4.42 7.73 -7.25
C PRO A 72 -5.34 7.53 -8.48
N ALA A 73 -4.94 8.05 -9.65
CA ALA A 73 -5.72 7.91 -10.89
C ALA A 73 -5.81 6.45 -11.37
N LEU A 74 -4.74 5.66 -11.21
CA LEU A 74 -4.74 4.23 -11.52
C LEU A 74 -5.66 3.45 -10.57
N LEU A 75 -5.71 3.83 -9.29
CA LEU A 75 -6.57 3.18 -8.29
C LEU A 75 -8.05 3.53 -8.45
N ALA A 76 -8.37 4.70 -9.00
CA ALA A 76 -9.73 5.10 -9.36
C ALA A 76 -10.31 4.25 -10.52
N HIS A 77 -9.45 3.67 -11.38
CA HIS A 77 -9.85 2.86 -12.53
C HIS A 77 -9.26 1.45 -12.44
N PRO A 78 -9.66 0.66 -11.43
CA PRO A 78 -9.03 -0.62 -11.16
C PRO A 78 -9.37 -1.64 -12.24
N VAL A 79 -8.35 -2.31 -12.77
CA VAL A 79 -8.54 -3.50 -13.59
C VAL A 79 -8.61 -4.70 -12.65
N LEU A 80 -9.83 -5.11 -12.33
CA LEU A 80 -10.08 -6.25 -11.43
C LEU A 80 -10.10 -7.55 -12.23
N SER A 81 -9.41 -8.57 -11.72
CA SER A 81 -9.58 -9.95 -12.20
C SER A 81 -10.60 -10.68 -11.31
N ALA A 82 -11.56 -11.34 -11.93
CA ALA A 82 -12.62 -12.08 -11.23
C ALA A 82 -12.09 -13.25 -10.37
N ASP A 83 -10.88 -13.75 -10.65
CA ASP A 83 -10.25 -14.87 -9.95
C ASP A 83 -9.34 -14.45 -8.76
N ALA A 84 -9.23 -13.15 -8.45
CA ALA A 84 -8.37 -12.70 -7.36
C ALA A 84 -9.03 -12.94 -5.98
N PRO A 85 -8.44 -13.75 -5.06
CA PRO A 85 -9.07 -14.10 -3.78
C PRO A 85 -9.28 -12.90 -2.84
N GLN A 86 -8.37 -11.92 -2.90
CA GLN A 86 -8.50 -10.59 -2.30
C GLN A 86 -7.71 -9.60 -3.16
N PRO A 87 -8.35 -8.62 -3.82
CA PRO A 87 -7.63 -7.67 -4.65
C PRO A 87 -6.78 -6.74 -3.78
N LEU A 88 -5.58 -6.40 -4.24
CA LEU A 88 -4.68 -5.43 -3.58
C LEU A 88 -5.37 -4.10 -3.31
N LEU A 89 -6.30 -3.72 -4.19
CA LEU A 89 -7.13 -2.53 -4.04
C LEU A 89 -7.81 -2.47 -2.68
N ASP A 90 -8.45 -3.56 -2.21
CA ASP A 90 -9.20 -3.57 -0.95
C ASP A 90 -8.28 -3.33 0.26
N ARG A 91 -7.05 -3.85 0.20
CA ARG A 91 -6.01 -3.60 1.22
C ARG A 91 -5.57 -2.15 1.20
N ILE A 92 -5.40 -1.55 0.02
CA ILE A 92 -5.08 -0.12 -0.11
C ILE A 92 -6.22 0.73 0.48
N LYS A 93 -7.49 0.38 0.20
CA LYS A 93 -8.65 1.09 0.79
C LYS A 93 -8.64 1.06 2.32
N ALA A 94 -8.26 -0.07 2.91
CA ALA A 94 -8.21 -0.23 4.35
C ALA A 94 -7.07 0.58 5.00
N VAL A 95 -5.94 0.75 4.31
CA VAL A 95 -4.73 1.41 4.83
C VAL A 95 -4.73 2.91 4.57
N ALA A 96 -5.22 3.34 3.40
CA ALA A 96 -5.21 4.72 2.96
C ALA A 96 -6.50 5.06 2.18
N PRO A 97 -7.65 5.16 2.86
CA PRO A 97 -8.91 5.52 2.23
C PRO A 97 -8.88 6.93 1.61
N ASP A 98 -8.01 7.80 2.13
CA ASP A 98 -7.70 9.13 1.61
C ASP A 98 -7.18 9.10 0.16
N LEU A 99 -6.47 8.04 -0.23
CA LEU A 99 -5.87 7.94 -1.56
C LEU A 99 -6.87 7.67 -2.68
N LEU A 100 -8.13 7.41 -2.32
CA LEU A 100 -9.21 6.99 -3.22
C LEU A 100 -10.36 8.00 -3.28
N ASN A 101 -10.34 9.00 -2.41
CA ASN A 101 -11.29 10.09 -2.41
C ASN A 101 -10.64 11.26 -3.16
N ASP A 102 -11.11 11.50 -4.38
CA ASP A 102 -10.89 12.75 -5.14
C ASP A 102 -11.78 13.87 -4.57
#